data_AF-A0A378PZ45-F1
#
_entry.id   AF-A0A378PZ45-F1
#
_cell.length_a   1.000
_cell.length_b   1.000
_cell.length_c   1.000
_cell.angle_alpha   90.00
_cell.angle_beta   90.00
_cell.angle_gamma   90.00
#
_symmetry.space_group_name_H-M   'P 1'
#
loop_
_entity.id
_entity.type
_entity.pdbx_description
1 polymer ?
#
loop_
_entity_poly.entity_id
_entity_poly.type
_entity_poly.pdbx_seq_one_letter_code
_entity_poly.pdbx_strand_id
1 'polypeptide(L)'
;MKLITELHSHFDNYLAWLKDQTAFSELDNGVVEITAPYLDRHNDYLQFYVLRNEQGLFFTDDGYILNDLAMSGVEFNTPKRKKLLTEVANGFGVQIKDGQLTTLANRTNFAVLKNSFIQAMLAINDMFSLANASVASFFFEDVEAWLTQHNIRYLSNVNLSGKSGFTFNFDFAIPKSSQSPERLLHTINNPVKNNIEHILFGWSDTKEARGADTTLYVALNDINHKISDSTMQSLRNYNINPILWSKKDKAISQLIN
;
A
#
# COMPACT_ATOMS: atom_id res chain seq x y z
N MET A 1 -4.35 50.19 -6.07
CA MET A 1 -3.45 50.21 -7.25
C MET A 1 -2.00 49.85 -6.90
N LYS A 2 -1.41 50.39 -5.82
CA LYS A 2 -0.03 50.10 -5.40
C LYS A 2 0.27 48.62 -5.09
N LEU A 3 -0.66 47.91 -4.44
CA LEU A 3 -0.49 46.49 -4.07
C LEU A 3 -0.44 45.53 -5.28
N ILE A 4 -1.26 45.76 -6.32
CA ILE A 4 -1.28 44.88 -7.51
C ILE A 4 0.07 44.94 -8.24
N THR A 5 0.62 46.14 -8.41
CA THR A 5 1.94 46.33 -9.03
C THR A 5 3.05 45.68 -8.19
N GLU A 6 2.97 45.80 -6.86
CA GLU A 6 3.91 45.14 -5.96
C GLU A 6 3.82 43.60 -6.06
N LEU A 7 2.61 43.04 -6.07
CA LEU A 7 2.41 41.58 -6.21
C LEU A 7 2.88 41.06 -7.58
N HIS A 8 2.75 41.84 -8.65
CA HIS A 8 3.34 41.48 -9.95
C HIS A 8 4.88 41.40 -9.87
N SER A 9 5.53 42.37 -9.22
CA SER A 9 6.99 42.33 -9.04
C SER A 9 7.42 41.12 -8.18
N HIS A 10 6.67 40.77 -7.14
CA HIS A 10 6.94 39.56 -6.35
C HIS A 10 6.74 38.28 -7.14
N PHE A 11 5.74 38.23 -8.02
CA PHE A 11 5.52 37.10 -8.92
C PHE A 11 6.65 36.95 -9.95
N ASP A 12 7.14 38.06 -10.53
CA ASP A 12 8.28 38.02 -11.45
C ASP A 12 9.56 37.53 -10.75
N ASN A 13 9.79 37.96 -9.50
CA ASN A 13 10.88 37.45 -8.67
C ASN A 13 10.74 35.95 -8.39
N TYR A 14 9.53 35.47 -8.13
CA TYR A 14 9.26 34.04 -7.96
C TYR A 14 9.53 33.25 -9.24
N LEU A 15 9.12 33.74 -10.41
CA LEU A 15 9.43 33.10 -11.69
C LEU A 15 10.93 33.07 -11.98
N ALA A 16 11.65 34.15 -11.65
CA ALA A 16 13.10 34.21 -11.79
C ALA A 16 13.79 33.19 -10.87
N TRP A 17 13.36 33.10 -9.61
CA TRP A 17 13.83 32.08 -8.68
C TRP A 17 13.52 30.66 -9.17
N LEU A 18 12.30 30.40 -9.62
CA LEU A 18 11.90 29.07 -10.12
C LEU A 18 12.76 28.64 -11.33
N LYS A 19 13.08 29.59 -12.22
CA LYS A 19 13.97 29.36 -13.36
C LYS A 19 15.40 29.06 -12.92
N ASP A 20 15.92 29.82 -11.96
CA ASP A 20 17.27 29.64 -11.41
C ASP A 20 17.44 28.27 -10.71
N GLN A 21 16.38 27.83 -10.04
CA GLN A 21 16.35 26.54 -9.33
C GLN A 21 15.95 25.35 -10.22
N THR A 22 15.67 25.57 -11.51
CA THR A 22 15.40 24.48 -12.48
C THR A 22 16.64 24.24 -13.33
N ALA A 23 17.21 23.04 -13.28
CA ALA A 23 18.36 22.66 -14.10
C ALA A 23 17.94 21.80 -15.29
N PHE A 24 18.72 21.89 -16.37
CA PHE A 24 18.58 21.06 -17.57
C PHE A 24 19.95 20.47 -17.90
N SER A 25 20.01 19.17 -18.14
CA SER A 25 21.22 18.46 -18.54
C SER A 25 20.95 17.61 -19.77
N GLU A 26 21.81 17.71 -20.78
CA GLU A 26 21.74 16.85 -21.97
C GLU A 26 22.53 15.56 -21.71
N LEU A 27 21.87 14.42 -21.90
CA LEU A 27 22.45 13.09 -21.79
C LEU A 27 22.67 12.49 -23.18
N ASP A 28 23.26 11.30 -23.23
CA ASP A 28 23.45 10.57 -24.48
C ASP A 28 22.12 10.34 -25.22
N ASN A 29 22.20 10.23 -26.56
CA ASN A 29 21.07 9.96 -27.45
C ASN A 29 19.98 11.04 -27.48
N GLY A 30 20.31 12.28 -27.08
CA GLY A 30 19.39 13.42 -27.17
C GLY A 30 18.28 13.42 -26.11
N VAL A 31 18.52 12.74 -24.98
CA VAL A 31 17.67 12.81 -23.79
C VAL A 31 18.03 14.05 -23.00
N VAL A 32 17.02 14.76 -22.50
CA VAL A 32 17.23 15.91 -21.61
C VAL A 32 16.68 15.56 -20.22
N GLU A 33 17.54 15.57 -19.22
CA GLU A 33 17.13 15.55 -17.81
C GLU A 33 16.70 16.95 -17.38
N ILE A 34 15.61 17.02 -16.63
CA ILE A 34 15.09 18.24 -16.02
C ILE A 34 15.01 18.02 -14.51
N THR A 35 15.80 18.77 -13.76
CA THR A 35 15.72 18.85 -12.30
C THR A 35 14.81 20.01 -11.93
N ALA A 36 13.68 19.72 -11.30
CA ALA A 36 12.71 20.72 -10.87
C ALA A 36 12.79 20.92 -9.34
N PRO A 37 12.62 22.15 -8.84
CA PRO A 37 12.81 22.48 -7.41
C PRO A 37 11.60 22.09 -6.56
N TYR A 38 11.08 20.88 -6.78
CA TYR A 38 10.04 20.25 -5.98
C TYR A 38 10.68 19.09 -5.24
N LEU A 39 10.43 19.00 -3.94
CA LEU A 39 11.05 18.01 -3.08
C LEU A 39 10.19 16.76 -3.02
N ASP A 40 10.82 15.61 -3.14
CA ASP A 40 10.21 14.34 -2.77
C ASP A 40 10.23 14.13 -1.24
N ARG A 41 9.83 12.94 -0.80
CA ARG A 41 9.79 12.58 0.63
C ARG A 41 11.17 12.44 1.28
N HIS A 42 12.25 12.37 0.51
CA HIS A 42 13.63 12.34 1.00
C HIS A 42 14.23 13.74 1.09
N ASN A 43 13.51 14.77 0.63
CA ASN A 43 14.00 16.13 0.42
C ASN A 43 15.00 16.25 -0.73
N ASP A 44 14.87 15.38 -1.73
CA ASP A 44 15.62 15.49 -2.97
C ASP A 44 14.77 16.18 -4.04
N TYR A 45 15.42 16.92 -4.94
CA TYR A 45 14.73 17.55 -6.06
C TYR A 45 14.27 16.51 -7.07
N LEU A 46 13.03 16.65 -7.55
CA LEU A 46 12.48 15.78 -8.56
C LEU A 46 13.21 15.93 -9.90
N GLN A 47 13.63 14.80 -10.45
CA GLN A 47 14.22 14.69 -11.77
C GLN A 47 13.30 13.88 -12.69
N PHE A 48 13.19 14.31 -13.93
CA PHE A 48 12.52 13.55 -14.98
C PHE A 48 13.15 13.85 -16.34
N TYR A 49 12.89 12.99 -17.30
CA TYR A 49 13.56 12.98 -18.59
C TYR A 49 12.58 13.30 -19.71
N VAL A 50 13.08 14.03 -20.70
CA VAL A 50 12.33 14.39 -21.90
C VAL A 50 13.09 13.91 -23.13
N LEU A 51 12.40 13.14 -23.97
CA LEU A 51 12.89 12.64 -25.25
C LEU A 51 12.01 13.13 -26.38
N ARG A 52 12.58 13.38 -27.56
CA ARG A 52 11.79 13.68 -28.77
C ARG A 52 11.56 12.40 -29.57
N ASN A 53 10.32 12.12 -29.92
CA ASN A 53 9.94 11.06 -30.85
C ASN A 53 9.00 11.59 -31.95
N GLU A 54 8.56 10.72 -32.86
CA GLU A 54 7.66 11.08 -33.97
C GLU A 54 6.33 11.68 -33.50
N GLN A 55 5.87 11.33 -32.29
CA GLN A 55 4.59 11.74 -31.74
C GLN A 55 4.68 13.03 -30.90
N GLY A 56 5.88 13.45 -30.48
CA GLY A 56 6.08 14.67 -29.69
C GLY A 56 7.28 14.62 -28.75
N LEU A 57 7.09 15.21 -27.57
CA LEU A 57 8.01 15.22 -26.45
C LEU A 57 7.51 14.24 -25.40
N PHE A 58 8.20 13.12 -25.27
CA PHE A 58 7.89 12.06 -24.32
C PHE A 58 8.57 12.33 -22.98
N PHE A 59 7.81 12.24 -21.90
CA PHE A 59 8.27 12.47 -20.53
C PHE A 59 8.31 11.13 -19.81
N THR A 60 9.35 10.90 -19.01
CA THR A 60 9.45 9.75 -18.11
C THR A 60 10.17 10.11 -16.82
N ASP A 61 9.81 9.48 -15.70
CA ASP A 61 10.58 9.54 -14.45
C ASP A 61 11.62 8.41 -14.36
N ASP A 62 11.78 7.62 -15.42
CA ASP A 62 12.61 6.41 -15.48
C ASP A 62 12.33 5.41 -14.34
N GLY A 63 11.10 5.41 -13.83
CA GLY A 63 10.66 4.52 -12.76
C GLY A 63 11.11 4.93 -11.36
N TYR A 64 11.70 6.11 -11.19
CA TYR A 64 12.16 6.61 -9.89
C TYR A 64 11.08 6.48 -8.80
N ILE A 65 9.88 7.00 -9.06
CA ILE A 65 8.82 7.11 -8.04
C ILE A 65 8.34 5.74 -7.59
N LEU A 66 8.06 4.83 -8.53
CA LEU A 66 7.54 3.50 -8.20
C LEU A 66 8.59 2.59 -7.56
N ASN A 67 9.85 2.69 -8.00
CA ASN A 67 10.95 1.93 -7.40
C ASN A 67 11.22 2.40 -5.96
N ASP A 68 11.22 3.70 -5.72
CA ASP A 68 11.39 4.26 -4.38
C ASP A 68 10.29 3.81 -3.39
N LEU A 69 9.03 3.84 -3.85
CA LEU A 69 7.90 3.30 -3.09
C LEU A 69 8.06 1.81 -2.80
N ALA A 70 8.44 1.01 -3.79
CA ALA A 70 8.67 -0.43 -3.63
C ALA A 70 9.82 -0.72 -2.63
N MET A 71 10.94 -0.02 -2.74
CA MET A 71 12.06 -0.11 -1.78
C MET A 71 11.63 0.27 -0.35
N SER A 72 10.58 1.08 -0.22
CA SER A 72 10.03 1.52 1.05
C SER A 72 8.85 0.66 1.52
N GLY A 73 8.65 -0.50 0.91
CA GLY A 73 7.65 -1.49 1.30
C GLY A 73 6.24 -1.22 0.74
N VAL A 74 6.10 -0.27 -0.18
CA VAL A 74 4.82 0.06 -0.83
C VAL A 74 4.75 -0.62 -2.19
N GLU A 75 4.01 -1.73 -2.24
CA GLU A 75 3.81 -2.48 -3.47
C GLU A 75 2.38 -2.32 -4.03
N PHE A 76 2.28 -2.10 -5.33
CA PHE A 76 1.02 -2.06 -6.08
C PHE A 76 0.72 -3.42 -6.74
N ASN A 77 0.70 -4.48 -5.94
CA ASN A 77 0.57 -5.86 -6.43
C ASN A 77 -0.90 -6.36 -6.51
N THR A 78 -1.84 -5.73 -5.79
CA THR A 78 -3.28 -6.09 -5.84
C THR A 78 -4.06 -5.29 -6.89
N PRO A 79 -5.19 -5.82 -7.42
CA PRO A 79 -6.03 -5.09 -8.39
C PRO A 79 -6.51 -3.72 -7.90
N LYS A 80 -6.87 -3.61 -6.62
CA LYS A 80 -7.34 -2.36 -6.00
C LYS A 80 -6.21 -1.32 -5.91
N ARG A 81 -5.00 -1.73 -5.51
CA ARG A 81 -3.83 -0.85 -5.44
C ARG A 81 -3.40 -0.37 -6.82
N LYS A 82 -3.38 -1.28 -7.80
CA LYS A 82 -3.11 -0.91 -9.21
C LYS A 82 -4.14 0.07 -9.75
N LYS A 83 -5.42 -0.15 -9.43
CA LYS A 83 -6.51 0.75 -9.81
C LYS A 83 -6.33 2.14 -9.19
N LEU A 84 -6.07 2.23 -7.89
CA LEU A 84 -5.84 3.50 -7.20
C LEU A 84 -4.64 4.26 -7.80
N LEU A 85 -3.49 3.59 -7.98
CA LEU A 85 -2.31 4.18 -8.61
C LEU A 85 -2.64 4.73 -10.02
N THR A 86 -3.37 3.94 -10.81
CA THR A 86 -3.77 4.31 -12.16
C THR A 86 -4.74 5.49 -12.16
N GLU A 87 -5.70 5.55 -11.23
CA GLU A 87 -6.64 6.65 -11.08
C GLU A 87 -5.93 7.96 -10.70
N VAL A 88 -4.96 7.91 -9.78
CA VAL A 88 -4.13 9.07 -9.40
C VAL A 88 -3.33 9.57 -10.60
N ALA A 89 -2.61 8.68 -11.30
CA ALA A 89 -1.81 9.05 -12.46
C ALA A 89 -2.68 9.67 -13.58
N ASN A 90 -3.81 9.03 -13.90
CA ASN A 90 -4.73 9.48 -14.94
C ASN A 90 -5.35 10.85 -14.61
N GLY A 91 -5.55 11.17 -13.33
CA GLY A 91 -6.03 12.48 -12.88
C GLY A 91 -5.15 13.65 -13.32
N PHE A 92 -3.87 13.39 -13.60
CA PHE A 92 -2.90 14.36 -14.11
C PHE A 92 -2.56 14.17 -15.60
N GLY A 93 -3.23 13.24 -16.31
CA GLY A 93 -2.89 12.90 -17.69
C GLY A 93 -1.55 12.16 -17.82
N VAL A 94 -1.14 11.45 -16.77
CA VAL A 94 0.07 10.62 -16.72
C VAL A 94 -0.35 9.15 -16.77
N GLN A 95 0.43 8.34 -17.49
CA GLN A 95 0.21 6.90 -17.62
C GLN A 95 1.32 6.14 -16.91
N ILE A 96 0.99 4.99 -16.32
CA ILE A 96 1.98 4.05 -15.83
C ILE A 96 2.26 3.02 -16.92
N LYS A 97 3.51 2.94 -17.39
CA LYS A 97 3.97 1.96 -18.39
C LYS A 97 5.30 1.38 -17.97
N ASP A 98 5.41 0.06 -17.97
CA ASP A 98 6.66 -0.66 -17.66
C ASP A 98 7.34 -0.21 -16.35
N GLY A 99 6.54 0.15 -15.34
CA GLY A 99 7.04 0.62 -14.04
C GLY A 99 7.44 2.10 -14.01
N GLN A 100 7.14 2.87 -15.06
CA GLN A 100 7.49 4.29 -15.18
C GLN A 100 6.23 5.17 -15.30
N LEU A 101 6.30 6.38 -14.78
CA LEU A 101 5.34 7.44 -15.05
C LEU A 101 5.68 8.05 -16.41
N THR A 102 4.71 8.16 -17.30
CA THR A 102 4.95 8.62 -18.67
C THR A 102 3.85 9.58 -19.15
N THR A 103 4.22 10.56 -19.96
CA THR A 103 3.24 11.37 -20.71
C THR A 103 3.82 11.86 -22.03
N LEU A 104 2.96 12.28 -22.96
CA LEU A 104 3.37 12.77 -24.27
C LEU A 104 2.86 14.20 -24.47
N ALA A 105 3.79 15.13 -24.62
CA ALA A 105 3.53 16.53 -24.85
C ALA A 105 3.83 16.95 -26.28
N ASN A 106 3.20 18.04 -26.70
CA ASN A 106 3.54 18.80 -27.88
C ASN A 106 3.96 20.22 -27.46
N ARG A 107 4.30 21.06 -28.44
CA ARG A 107 4.78 22.43 -28.15
C ARG A 107 3.74 23.29 -27.43
N THR A 108 2.45 23.08 -27.68
CA THR A 108 1.37 23.94 -27.15
C THR A 108 0.95 23.57 -25.74
N ASN A 109 1.15 22.31 -25.31
CA ASN A 109 0.77 21.84 -23.99
C ASN A 109 1.95 21.50 -23.06
N PHE A 110 3.20 21.67 -23.51
CA PHE A 110 4.41 21.33 -22.76
C PHE A 110 4.41 21.88 -21.33
N ALA A 111 4.11 23.17 -21.15
CA ALA A 111 4.15 23.78 -19.81
C ALA A 111 3.10 23.18 -18.86
N VAL A 112 1.89 22.96 -19.37
CA VAL A 112 0.79 22.35 -18.60
C VAL A 112 1.12 20.91 -18.24
N LEU A 113 1.55 20.10 -19.21
CA LEU A 113 1.89 18.70 -18.98
C LEU A 113 3.15 18.54 -18.13
N LYS A 114 4.15 19.43 -18.24
CA LYS A 114 5.28 19.47 -17.31
C LYS A 114 4.81 19.65 -15.88
N ASN A 115 3.95 20.64 -15.64
CA ASN A 115 3.40 20.85 -14.30
C ASN A 115 2.60 19.63 -13.84
N SER A 116 1.69 19.11 -14.67
CA SER A 116 0.89 17.93 -14.33
C SER A 116 1.76 16.70 -14.04
N PHE A 117 2.86 16.51 -14.79
CA PHE A 117 3.78 15.39 -14.58
C PHE A 117 4.47 15.48 -13.22
N ILE A 118 4.99 16.65 -12.86
CA ILE A 118 5.57 16.91 -11.53
C ILE A 118 4.52 16.67 -10.43
N GLN A 119 3.28 17.16 -10.61
CA GLN A 119 2.21 16.95 -9.63
C GLN A 119 1.83 15.47 -9.51
N ALA A 120 1.86 14.70 -10.61
CA ALA A 120 1.64 13.26 -10.57
C ALA A 120 2.75 12.54 -9.79
N MET A 121 4.02 12.89 -10.02
CA MET A 121 5.15 12.35 -9.28
C MET A 121 5.00 12.60 -7.77
N LEU A 122 4.68 13.84 -7.37
CA LEU A 122 4.44 14.20 -5.97
C LEU A 122 3.25 13.45 -5.37
N ALA A 123 2.10 13.42 -6.07
CA ALA A 123 0.89 12.76 -5.58
C ALA A 123 1.08 11.25 -5.40
N ILE A 124 1.86 10.61 -6.29
CA ILE A 124 2.17 9.18 -6.20
C ILE A 124 3.22 8.95 -5.10
N ASN A 125 4.25 9.80 -4.99
CA ASN A 125 5.20 9.78 -3.87
C ASN A 125 4.49 9.84 -2.50
N ASP A 126 3.45 10.67 -2.38
CA ASP A 126 2.65 10.81 -1.15
C ASP A 126 1.80 9.56 -0.83
N MET A 127 1.62 8.64 -1.77
CA MET A 127 0.92 7.37 -1.51
C MET A 127 1.66 6.49 -0.48
N PHE A 128 2.92 6.78 -0.17
CA PHE A 128 3.63 6.20 0.97
C PHE A 128 2.84 6.35 2.30
N SER A 129 2.28 7.54 2.53
CA SER A 129 1.50 7.84 3.73
C SER A 129 0.18 7.07 3.79
N LEU A 130 -0.46 6.88 2.62
CA LEU A 130 -1.67 6.08 2.50
C LEU A 130 -1.38 4.60 2.72
N ALA A 131 -0.26 4.09 2.20
CA ALA A 131 0.13 2.70 2.34
C ALA A 131 0.24 2.31 3.82
N ASN A 132 0.96 3.07 4.65
CA ASN A 132 1.17 2.73 6.06
C ASN A 132 -0.11 2.64 6.91
N ALA A 133 -1.11 3.50 6.67
CA ALA A 133 -2.40 3.43 7.35
C ALA A 133 -3.32 2.32 6.78
N SER A 134 -3.08 1.88 5.54
CA SER A 134 -3.94 0.93 4.82
C SER A 134 -3.40 -0.49 4.72
N VAL A 135 -2.10 -0.77 5.01
CA VAL A 135 -1.56 -2.15 4.91
C VAL A 135 -2.29 -3.13 5.84
N ALA A 136 -2.73 -2.68 7.04
CA ALA A 136 -3.55 -3.50 7.93
C ALA A 136 -4.97 -3.74 7.37
N SER A 137 -5.60 -2.71 6.80
CA SER A 137 -6.92 -2.82 6.15
C SER A 137 -6.87 -3.73 4.92
N PHE A 138 -5.78 -3.70 4.16
CA PHE A 138 -5.65 -4.48 2.93
C PHE A 138 -5.42 -5.96 3.18
N PHE A 139 -4.64 -6.34 4.20
CA PHE A 139 -4.45 -7.75 4.49
C PHE A 139 -5.76 -8.41 4.98
N PHE A 140 -6.56 -7.68 5.77
CA PHE A 140 -7.91 -8.10 6.09
C PHE A 140 -8.76 -8.30 4.82
N GLU A 141 -8.76 -7.34 3.89
CA GLU A 141 -9.49 -7.43 2.61
C GLU A 141 -9.01 -8.61 1.73
N ASP A 142 -7.70 -8.88 1.69
CA ASP A 142 -7.14 -10.01 0.94
C ASP A 142 -7.62 -11.36 1.51
N VAL A 143 -7.66 -11.46 2.85
CA VAL A 143 -8.23 -12.61 3.56
C VAL A 143 -9.72 -12.74 3.30
N GLU A 144 -10.45 -11.62 3.34
CA GLU A 144 -11.88 -11.57 3.06
C GLU A 144 -12.23 -12.04 1.64
N ALA A 145 -11.51 -11.53 0.65
CA ALA A 145 -11.68 -11.90 -0.75
C ALA A 145 -11.37 -13.39 -0.97
N TRP A 146 -10.32 -13.91 -0.33
CA TRP A 146 -9.97 -15.33 -0.39
C TRP A 146 -11.05 -16.22 0.24
N LEU A 147 -11.60 -15.85 1.40
CA LEU A 147 -12.72 -16.57 2.02
C LEU A 147 -13.93 -16.62 1.09
N THR A 148 -14.28 -15.48 0.48
CA THR A 148 -15.41 -15.36 -0.44
C THR A 148 -15.19 -16.17 -1.72
N GLN A 149 -14.00 -16.09 -2.32
CA GLN A 149 -13.64 -16.85 -3.53
C GLN A 149 -13.81 -18.36 -3.32
N HIS A 150 -13.53 -18.85 -2.11
CA HIS A 150 -13.65 -20.27 -1.76
C HIS A 150 -15.00 -20.62 -1.12
N ASN A 151 -15.98 -19.72 -1.15
CA ASN A 151 -17.32 -19.92 -0.57
C ASN A 151 -17.32 -20.26 0.92
N ILE A 152 -16.31 -19.80 1.67
CA ILE A 152 -16.26 -19.94 3.13
C ILE A 152 -17.18 -18.87 3.71
N ARG A 153 -18.23 -19.28 4.40
CA ARG A 153 -19.18 -18.35 5.03
C ARG A 153 -18.64 -17.86 6.37
N TYR A 154 -18.65 -16.56 6.59
CA TYR A 154 -18.13 -15.94 7.81
C TYR A 154 -19.02 -14.78 8.30
N LEU A 155 -18.84 -14.43 9.57
CA LEU A 155 -19.22 -13.16 10.16
C LEU A 155 -17.97 -12.32 10.33
N SER A 156 -18.01 -11.05 9.91
CA SER A 156 -16.91 -10.10 10.05
C SER A 156 -16.94 -9.37 11.41
N ASN A 157 -15.76 -8.98 11.93
CA ASN A 157 -15.57 -8.11 13.09
C ASN A 157 -16.29 -8.59 14.36
N VAL A 158 -15.97 -9.81 14.81
CA VAL A 158 -16.59 -10.45 15.97
C VAL A 158 -15.89 -10.03 17.25
N ASN A 159 -16.63 -9.35 18.12
CA ASN A 159 -16.17 -8.96 19.45
C ASN A 159 -16.54 -10.00 20.50
N LEU A 160 -15.56 -10.49 21.25
CA LEU A 160 -15.76 -11.42 22.35
C LEU A 160 -15.30 -10.80 23.67
N SER A 161 -16.14 -10.85 24.69
CA SER A 161 -15.79 -10.43 26.05
C SER A 161 -15.01 -11.56 26.74
N GLY A 162 -13.83 -11.23 27.26
CA GLY A 162 -12.99 -12.16 28.00
C GLY A 162 -13.20 -12.11 29.50
N LYS A 163 -12.59 -13.06 30.21
CA LYS A 163 -12.70 -13.19 31.68
C LYS A 163 -12.09 -12.01 32.44
N SER A 164 -11.15 -11.29 31.84
CA SER A 164 -10.60 -10.04 32.37
C SER A 164 -11.62 -8.87 32.37
N GLY A 165 -12.74 -9.01 31.66
CA GLY A 165 -13.68 -7.92 31.39
C GLY A 165 -13.31 -7.07 30.16
N PHE A 166 -12.16 -7.34 29.52
CA PHE A 166 -11.81 -6.74 28.24
C PHE A 166 -12.52 -7.42 27.08
N THR A 167 -12.74 -6.66 26.01
CA THR A 167 -13.29 -7.18 24.76
C THR A 167 -12.15 -7.35 23.77
N PHE A 168 -12.08 -8.51 23.13
CA PHE A 168 -11.15 -8.79 22.05
C PHE A 168 -11.90 -8.92 20.72
N ASN A 169 -11.35 -8.32 19.67
CA ASN A 169 -11.91 -8.40 18.33
C ASN A 169 -11.20 -9.50 17.51
N PHE A 170 -12.00 -10.35 16.88
CA PHE A 170 -11.56 -11.31 15.86
C PHE A 170 -12.11 -10.86 14.51
N ASP A 171 -11.28 -10.93 13.48
CA ASP A 171 -11.60 -10.39 12.17
C ASP A 171 -12.74 -11.15 11.50
N PHE A 172 -12.74 -12.47 11.66
CA PHE A 172 -13.78 -13.34 11.12
C PHE A 172 -14.17 -14.44 12.11
N ALA A 173 -15.45 -14.83 12.09
CA ALA A 173 -15.93 -16.08 12.68
C ALA A 173 -16.62 -16.93 11.62
N ILE A 174 -16.10 -18.14 11.42
CA ILE A 174 -16.70 -19.16 10.57
C ILE A 174 -17.61 -20.01 11.46
N PRO A 175 -18.93 -20.05 11.20
CA PRO A 175 -19.86 -20.80 12.02
C PRO A 175 -19.52 -22.29 12.08
N LYS A 176 -19.95 -22.94 13.18
CA LYS A 176 -19.90 -24.39 13.31
C LYS A 176 -20.73 -25.08 12.23
N SER A 177 -20.27 -26.25 11.80
CA SER A 177 -21.01 -27.17 10.93
C SER A 177 -21.24 -28.49 11.65
N SER A 178 -21.81 -29.49 10.96
CA SER A 178 -21.85 -30.86 11.47
C SER A 178 -20.49 -31.56 11.46
N GLN A 179 -19.49 -31.02 10.74
CA GLN A 179 -18.18 -31.63 10.55
C GLN A 179 -17.07 -30.91 11.31
N SER A 180 -17.27 -29.63 11.66
CA SER A 180 -16.26 -28.81 12.35
C SER A 180 -16.86 -27.86 13.37
N PRO A 181 -16.08 -27.49 14.41
CA PRO A 181 -16.49 -26.49 15.38
C PRO A 181 -16.48 -25.07 14.78
N GLU A 182 -16.88 -24.09 15.60
CA GLU A 182 -16.67 -22.68 15.29
C GLU A 182 -15.16 -22.41 15.13
N ARG A 183 -14.82 -21.62 14.12
CA ARG A 183 -13.43 -21.23 13.83
C ARG A 183 -13.35 -19.73 13.79
N LEU A 184 -12.61 -19.16 14.72
CA LEU A 184 -12.24 -17.75 14.68
C LEU A 184 -11.01 -17.62 13.79
N LEU A 185 -10.94 -16.53 13.04
CA LEU A 185 -9.79 -16.18 12.23
C LEU A 185 -9.40 -14.74 12.52
N HIS A 186 -8.13 -14.54 12.84
CA HIS A 186 -7.53 -13.23 13.00
C HIS A 186 -6.40 -13.05 11.99
N THR A 187 -6.18 -11.82 11.54
CA THR A 187 -5.26 -11.44 10.49
C THR A 187 -4.15 -10.60 11.08
N ILE A 188 -2.91 -10.96 10.78
CA ILE A 188 -1.73 -10.22 11.23
C ILE A 188 -0.88 -9.90 10.00
N ASN A 189 -0.92 -8.63 9.60
CA ASN A 189 -0.18 -8.14 8.45
C ASN A 189 1.33 -8.03 8.68
N ASN A 190 1.77 -7.77 9.92
CA ASN A 190 3.19 -7.65 10.24
C ASN A 190 3.51 -8.46 11.50
N PRO A 191 3.74 -9.79 11.44
CA PRO A 191 3.85 -10.72 12.58
C PRO A 191 5.07 -10.50 13.50
N VAL A 192 5.11 -9.36 14.17
CA VAL A 192 6.11 -9.00 15.18
C VAL A 192 5.65 -9.40 16.58
N LYS A 193 6.61 -9.56 17.50
CA LYS A 193 6.35 -10.01 18.88
C LYS A 193 5.11 -9.39 19.54
N ASN A 194 4.93 -8.07 19.42
CA ASN A 194 3.85 -7.35 20.08
C ASN A 194 2.44 -7.82 19.67
N ASN A 195 2.18 -8.05 18.37
CA ASN A 195 0.86 -8.51 17.95
C ASN A 195 0.63 -10.00 18.19
N ILE A 196 1.71 -10.80 18.21
CA ILE A 196 1.66 -12.19 18.63
C ILE A 196 1.27 -12.26 20.11
N GLU A 197 1.89 -11.47 20.98
CA GLU A 197 1.52 -11.38 22.40
C GLU A 197 0.07 -10.90 22.58
N HIS A 198 -0.37 -9.92 21.79
CA HIS A 198 -1.75 -9.45 21.81
C HIS A 198 -2.78 -10.55 21.46
N ILE A 199 -2.56 -11.31 20.39
CA ILE A 199 -3.48 -12.41 20.03
C ILE A 199 -3.43 -13.58 21.01
N LEU A 200 -2.26 -13.88 21.58
CA LEU A 200 -2.10 -14.91 22.61
C LEU A 200 -2.87 -14.56 23.88
N PHE A 201 -2.78 -13.30 24.32
CA PHE A 201 -3.53 -12.79 25.45
C PHE A 201 -5.04 -12.82 25.16
N GLY A 202 -5.46 -12.23 24.03
CA GLY A 202 -6.87 -12.19 23.63
C GLY A 202 -7.51 -13.56 23.54
N TRP A 203 -6.81 -14.53 22.96
CA TRP A 203 -7.29 -15.90 22.88
C TRP A 203 -7.40 -16.56 24.26
N SER A 204 -6.37 -16.42 25.09
CA SER A 204 -6.36 -16.99 26.44
C SER A 204 -7.45 -16.41 27.33
N ASP A 205 -7.80 -15.14 27.12
CA ASP A 205 -8.83 -14.44 27.89
C ASP A 205 -10.27 -14.77 27.44
N THR A 206 -10.47 -15.05 26.14
CA THR A 206 -11.80 -15.25 25.55
C THR A 206 -12.21 -16.71 25.33
N LYS A 207 -11.24 -17.64 25.19
CA LYS A 207 -11.51 -19.04 24.82
C LYS A 207 -12.47 -19.74 25.79
N GLU A 208 -12.22 -19.62 27.09
CA GLU A 208 -13.02 -20.29 28.12
C GLU A 208 -14.49 -19.87 28.11
N ALA A 209 -14.77 -18.60 27.79
CA ALA A 209 -16.12 -18.05 27.78
C ALA A 209 -16.91 -18.39 26.50
N ARG A 210 -16.23 -18.74 25.40
CA ARG A 210 -16.88 -18.98 24.10
C ARG A 210 -17.40 -20.41 23.93
N GLY A 211 -16.64 -21.39 24.41
CA GLY A 211 -16.95 -22.82 24.29
C GLY A 211 -15.69 -23.65 24.05
N ALA A 212 -15.65 -24.87 24.60
CA ALA A 212 -14.43 -25.69 24.64
C ALA A 212 -13.89 -26.08 23.25
N ASP A 213 -14.78 -26.18 22.25
CA ASP A 213 -14.45 -26.71 20.93
C ASP A 213 -14.07 -25.62 19.91
N THR A 214 -14.26 -24.33 20.23
CA THR A 214 -13.90 -23.23 19.32
C THR A 214 -12.39 -23.23 19.06
N THR A 215 -12.02 -23.11 17.79
CA THR A 215 -10.62 -23.10 17.36
C THR A 215 -10.24 -21.73 16.82
N LEU A 216 -8.99 -21.30 17.05
CA LEU A 216 -8.46 -20.05 16.52
C LEU A 216 -7.45 -20.34 15.41
N TYR A 217 -7.64 -19.65 14.29
CA TYR A 217 -6.70 -19.54 13.20
C TYR A 217 -6.14 -18.13 13.15
N VAL A 218 -4.86 -18.02 12.78
CA VAL A 218 -4.22 -16.71 12.57
C VAL A 218 -3.57 -16.69 11.20
N ALA A 219 -4.11 -15.89 10.29
CA ALA A 219 -3.48 -15.61 9.00
C ALA A 219 -2.32 -14.65 9.22
N LEU A 220 -1.12 -15.06 8.82
CA LEU A 220 0.10 -14.29 8.96
C LEU A 220 0.61 -13.91 7.57
N ASN A 221 0.70 -12.61 7.29
CA ASN A 221 1.25 -12.15 6.02
C ASN A 221 2.76 -12.40 5.99
N ASP A 222 3.22 -13.32 5.16
CA ASP A 222 4.64 -13.67 4.98
C ASP A 222 5.16 -13.39 3.55
N ILE A 223 4.44 -12.57 2.77
CA ILE A 223 4.77 -12.31 1.36
C ILE A 223 6.12 -11.60 1.23
N ASN A 224 6.36 -10.58 2.06
CA ASN A 224 7.55 -9.72 1.98
C ASN A 224 8.55 -9.93 3.11
N HIS A 225 8.29 -10.87 4.02
CA HIS A 225 9.20 -11.13 5.14
C HIS A 225 9.02 -12.53 5.70
N LYS A 226 10.13 -13.11 6.18
CA LYS A 226 10.13 -14.42 6.80
C LYS A 226 9.64 -14.32 8.24
N ILE A 227 8.65 -15.13 8.57
CA ILE A 227 8.16 -15.28 9.95
C ILE A 227 9.09 -16.23 10.71
N SER A 228 9.45 -15.86 11.93
CA SER A 228 10.35 -16.67 12.76
C SER A 228 9.69 -17.98 13.19
N ASP A 229 10.49 -19.05 13.28
CA ASP A 229 10.02 -20.36 13.78
C ASP A 229 9.54 -20.26 15.23
N SER A 230 10.15 -19.38 16.04
CA SER A 230 9.69 -19.08 17.39
C SER A 230 8.27 -18.50 17.41
N THR A 231 7.92 -17.61 16.48
CA THR A 231 6.55 -17.07 16.38
C THR A 231 5.55 -18.18 16.06
N MET A 232 5.87 -19.03 15.08
CA MET A 232 5.04 -20.16 14.70
C MET A 232 4.86 -21.15 15.85
N GLN A 233 5.94 -21.46 16.57
CA GLN A 233 5.90 -22.36 17.72
C GLN A 233 5.08 -21.79 18.86
N SER A 234 5.23 -20.49 19.17
CA SER A 234 4.45 -19.82 20.22
C SER A 234 2.95 -19.90 19.96
N LEU A 235 2.50 -19.62 18.72
CA LEU A 235 1.07 -19.76 18.37
C LEU A 235 0.59 -21.21 18.58
N ARG A 236 1.36 -22.19 18.09
CA ARG A 236 1.00 -23.62 18.24
C ARG A 236 0.93 -24.07 19.70
N ASN A 237 1.84 -23.59 20.56
CA ASN A 237 1.86 -23.92 21.99
C ASN A 237 0.58 -23.48 22.72
N TYR A 238 -0.11 -22.45 22.21
CA TYR A 238 -1.40 -21.97 22.73
C TYR A 238 -2.60 -22.56 21.97
N ASN A 239 -2.40 -23.63 21.20
CA ASN A 239 -3.41 -24.28 20.35
C ASN A 239 -4.03 -23.31 19.34
N ILE A 240 -3.23 -22.38 18.83
CA ILE A 240 -3.60 -21.50 17.72
C ILE A 240 -3.03 -22.10 16.43
N ASN A 241 -3.82 -22.05 15.36
CA ASN A 241 -3.48 -22.60 14.05
C ASN A 241 -2.95 -21.49 13.12
N PRO A 242 -1.62 -21.30 13.01
CA PRO A 242 -1.08 -20.29 12.11
C PRO A 242 -1.22 -20.71 10.64
N ILE A 243 -1.67 -19.77 9.81
CA ILE A 243 -1.74 -19.89 8.36
C ILE A 243 -0.73 -18.91 7.77
N LEU A 244 0.32 -19.44 7.13
CA LEU A 244 1.21 -18.61 6.31
C LEU A 244 0.46 -18.19 5.05
N TRP A 245 0.40 -16.90 4.76
CA TRP A 245 -0.38 -16.37 3.64
C TRP A 245 0.10 -16.90 2.29
N SER A 246 1.41 -17.07 2.12
CA SER A 246 2.05 -17.71 0.97
C SER A 246 1.58 -19.15 0.73
N LYS A 247 1.00 -19.81 1.74
CA LYS A 247 0.52 -21.20 1.73
C LYS A 247 -0.95 -21.31 2.13
N LYS A 248 -1.72 -20.22 2.05
CA LYS A 248 -3.11 -20.13 2.51
C LYS A 248 -4.02 -21.25 2.00
N ASP A 249 -3.83 -21.71 0.77
CA ASP A 249 -4.70 -22.71 0.15
C ASP A 249 -4.68 -24.07 0.86
N LYS A 250 -3.62 -24.36 1.64
CA LYS A 250 -3.55 -25.55 2.49
C LYS A 250 -4.55 -25.53 3.65
N ALA A 251 -5.04 -24.36 4.04
CA ALA A 251 -5.99 -24.18 5.13
C ALA A 251 -7.46 -24.31 4.67
N ILE A 252 -7.74 -24.31 3.36
CA ILE A 252 -9.12 -24.31 2.82
C ILE A 252 -9.96 -25.45 3.40
N SER A 253 -9.43 -26.67 3.40
CA SER A 253 -10.14 -27.85 3.91
C SER A 253 -10.45 -27.79 5.40
N GLN A 254 -9.72 -26.97 6.16
CA GLN A 254 -9.93 -26.77 7.59
C GLN A 254 -10.98 -25.68 7.87
N LEU A 255 -11.19 -24.76 6.92
CA LEU A 255 -12.11 -23.63 7.04
C LEU A 255 -13.46 -23.84 6.34
N ILE A 256 -13.53 -24.70 5.32
CA ILE A 256 -14.80 -25.02 4.62
C ILE A 256 -15.63 -26.04 5.39
N ASN A 257 -15.03 -27.16 5.79
CA ASN A 257 -15.75 -28.33 6.29
C ASN A 257 -16.36 -28.05 7.64
#